data_AF-A0A6V8NZK2-F1
#
_entry.id   AF-A0A6V8NZK2-F1
#
_cell.length_a   1.000
_cell.length_b   1.000
_cell.length_c   1.000
_cell.angle_alpha   90.00
_cell.angle_beta   90.00
_cell.angle_gamma   90.00
#
_symmetry.space_group_name_H-M   'P 1'
#
loop_
_entity.id
_entity.type
_entity.pdbx_description
1 polymer ?
#
loop_
_entity_poly.entity_id
_entity_poly.type
_entity_poly.pdbx_seq_one_letter_code
_entity_poly.pdbx_strand_id
1 'polypeptide(L)'
;MFEKLFKLPAVISRHQNAPFAEERRRYLLHCAQQGYAPTTLHVIADDLFWVARKLRGYPELRVTPEQIKKAAQDWSERERYSGHMLNKRWTSARFVRVAKKWLRFLGHLVEPGDQTPFAHLLMDFRRWMEDERGLSSTTIQRWSGYLKQFLCWYGAKKLPFSAVGITDLDAFLRSCGAKGCSRVSINNKATGLRAFFRYAGTKGWCGPLIAEAIKGPRIFTQENLPFRSVVARGQTSACQYGNKPTRRSTRPTYHHALCYLWLTCNGSRKDAA
;
A
#
# COMPACT_ATOMS: atom_id res chain seq x y z
N MET A 1 4.44 -7.86 25.27
CA MET A 1 4.59 -7.97 23.80
C MET A 1 5.86 -7.29 23.31
N PHE A 2 6.13 -6.02 23.65
CA PHE A 2 7.36 -5.34 23.21
C PHE A 2 8.64 -6.06 23.64
N GLU A 3 8.71 -6.58 24.86
CA GLU A 3 9.83 -7.41 25.37
C GLU A 3 10.01 -8.73 24.63
N LYS A 4 8.95 -9.26 24.00
CA LYS A 4 9.03 -10.48 23.17
C LYS A 4 9.54 -10.19 21.77
N LEU A 5 9.39 -8.94 21.30
CA LEU A 5 9.82 -8.52 19.98
C LEU A 5 11.26 -7.98 20.04
N PHE A 6 11.51 -7.00 20.90
CA PHE A 6 12.79 -6.29 20.96
C PHE A 6 13.69 -6.84 22.07
N LYS A 7 14.99 -6.93 21.78
CA LYS A 7 16.00 -7.38 22.76
C LYS A 7 16.68 -6.24 23.52
N LEU A 8 16.74 -5.04 22.94
CA LEU A 8 17.47 -3.91 23.52
C LEU A 8 16.59 -3.15 24.52
N PRO A 9 17.00 -2.98 25.80
CA PRO A 9 16.19 -2.30 26.83
C PRO A 9 15.77 -0.88 26.44
N ALA A 10 16.67 -0.13 25.79
CA ALA A 10 16.37 1.22 25.31
C ALA A 10 15.21 1.24 24.29
N VAL A 11 15.13 0.23 23.41
CA VAL A 11 14.04 0.11 22.43
C VAL A 11 12.74 -0.27 23.12
N ILE A 12 12.79 -1.22 24.06
CA ILE A 12 11.61 -1.63 24.85
C ILE A 12 11.03 -0.41 25.57
N SER A 13 11.87 0.32 26.31
CA SER A 13 11.49 1.56 27.01
C SER A 13 10.90 2.60 26.07
N ARG A 14 11.53 2.82 24.90
CA ARG A 14 11.00 3.73 23.87
C ARG A 14 9.61 3.34 23.40
N HIS A 15 9.34 2.06 23.18
CA HIS A 15 8.01 1.60 22.77
C HIS A 15 7.00 1.64 23.92
N GLN A 16 7.40 1.43 25.17
CA GLN A 16 6.53 1.52 26.34
C GLN A 16 6.12 2.98 26.64
N ASN A 17 7.05 3.92 26.50
CA ASN A 17 6.82 5.34 26.81
C ASN A 17 6.19 6.15 25.66
N ALA A 18 6.04 5.54 24.48
CA ALA A 18 5.43 6.21 23.34
C ALA A 18 3.88 6.17 23.40
N PRO A 19 3.19 7.14 22.78
CA PRO A 19 1.74 7.25 22.86
C PRO A 19 1.01 5.94 22.53
N PHE A 20 -0.14 5.75 23.17
CA PHE A 20 -1.04 4.61 22.95
C PHE A 20 -0.33 3.25 23.04
N ALA A 21 0.55 3.10 24.05
CA ALA A 21 1.40 1.92 24.20
C ALA A 21 0.57 0.64 24.36
N GLU A 22 -0.51 0.70 25.13
CA GLU A 22 -1.37 -0.44 25.39
C GLU A 22 -2.18 -0.85 24.15
N GLU A 23 -2.74 0.11 23.42
CA GLU A 23 -3.48 -0.11 22.19
C GLU A 23 -2.58 -0.69 21.08
N ARG A 24 -1.33 -0.23 20.99
CA ARG A 24 -0.33 -0.82 20.09
C ARG A 24 0.04 -2.23 20.51
N ARG A 25 0.19 -2.48 21.82
CA ARG A 25 0.49 -3.81 22.38
C ARG A 25 -0.60 -4.83 22.04
N ARG A 26 -1.88 -4.47 22.23
CA ARG A 26 -3.04 -5.32 21.92
C ARG A 26 -3.11 -5.68 20.44
N TYR A 27 -2.89 -4.71 19.55
CA TYR A 27 -2.92 -4.96 18.11
C TYR A 27 -1.75 -5.85 17.64
N LEU A 28 -0.54 -5.68 18.19
CA LEU A 28 0.58 -6.57 17.90
C LEU A 28 0.33 -8.00 18.38
N LEU A 29 -0.32 -8.17 19.54
CA LEU A 29 -0.73 -9.48 20.03
C LEU A 29 -1.77 -10.13 19.10
N HIS A 30 -2.77 -9.37 18.66
CA HIS A 30 -3.74 -9.82 17.68
C HIS A 30 -3.07 -10.26 16.37
N CYS A 31 -2.14 -9.48 15.83
CA CYS A 31 -1.37 -9.89 14.64
C CYS A 31 -0.56 -11.17 14.89
N ALA A 32 0.05 -11.35 16.06
CA ALA A 32 0.78 -12.57 16.40
C ALA A 32 -0.15 -13.80 16.42
N GLN A 33 -1.36 -13.65 16.99
CA GLN A 33 -2.38 -14.71 17.00
C GLN A 33 -2.87 -15.07 15.59
N GLN A 34 -2.85 -14.12 14.65
CA GLN A 34 -3.15 -14.35 13.24
C GLN A 34 -2.00 -14.99 12.45
N GLY A 35 -0.93 -15.44 13.13
CA GLY A 35 0.19 -16.17 12.51
C GLY A 35 1.22 -15.30 11.81
N TYR A 36 1.27 -13.98 12.09
CA TYR A 36 2.27 -13.11 11.49
C TYR A 36 3.68 -13.45 11.97
N ALA A 37 4.63 -13.52 11.03
CA ALA A 37 6.04 -13.80 11.35
C ALA A 37 6.66 -12.73 12.26
N PRO A 38 7.63 -13.09 13.13
CA PRO A 38 8.28 -12.14 14.06
C PRO A 38 8.91 -10.92 13.36
N THR A 39 9.49 -11.12 12.17
CA THR A 39 10.06 -10.04 11.34
C THR A 39 8.99 -9.06 10.88
N THR A 40 7.78 -9.54 10.56
CA THR A 40 6.66 -8.69 10.16
C THR A 40 6.09 -7.91 11.35
N LEU A 41 6.05 -8.53 12.53
CA LEU A 41 5.61 -7.87 13.76
C LEU A 41 6.54 -6.72 14.16
N HIS A 42 7.86 -6.84 13.97
CA HIS A 42 8.81 -5.74 14.14
C HIS A 42 8.50 -4.56 13.23
N VAL A 43 8.34 -4.85 11.94
CA VAL A 43 8.00 -3.87 10.89
C VAL A 43 6.69 -3.15 11.21
N ILE A 44 5.69 -3.87 11.71
CA ILE A 44 4.42 -3.31 12.16
C ILE A 44 4.62 -2.45 13.43
N ALA A 45 5.39 -2.92 14.41
CA ALA A 45 5.62 -2.20 15.67
C ALA A 45 6.31 -0.84 15.45
N ASP A 46 7.28 -0.79 14.53
CA ASP A 46 7.96 0.46 14.14
C ASP A 46 7.03 1.42 13.42
N ASP A 47 6.19 0.93 12.50
CA ASP A 47 5.19 1.79 11.85
C ASP A 47 4.18 2.33 12.86
N LEU A 48 3.68 1.48 13.75
CA LEU A 48 2.71 1.86 14.79
C LEU A 48 3.27 2.92 15.72
N PHE A 49 4.56 2.85 16.06
CA PHE A 49 5.22 3.89 16.85
C PHE A 49 5.09 5.27 16.17
N TRP A 50 5.38 5.36 14.87
CA TRP A 50 5.23 6.62 14.13
C TRP A 50 3.79 7.04 13.93
N VAL A 51 2.87 6.08 13.72
CA VAL A 51 1.43 6.34 13.67
C VAL A 51 0.95 6.96 14.98
N ALA A 52 1.26 6.34 16.12
CA ALA A 52 0.87 6.84 17.43
C ALA A 52 1.43 8.23 17.73
N ARG A 53 2.70 8.50 17.38
CA ARG A 53 3.29 9.84 17.53
C ARG A 53 2.57 10.91 16.71
N LYS A 54 2.23 10.61 15.45
CA LYS A 54 1.49 11.53 14.57
C LYS A 54 0.04 11.73 15.01
N LEU A 55 -0.55 10.75 15.68
CA LEU A 55 -1.92 10.81 16.19
C LEU A 55 -2.02 11.26 17.65
N ARG A 56 -0.92 11.66 18.29
CA ARG A 56 -0.90 12.08 19.71
C ARG A 56 -1.88 13.22 20.05
N GLY A 57 -2.23 14.04 19.06
CA GLY A 57 -3.20 15.13 19.20
C GLY A 57 -4.68 14.69 19.15
N TYR A 58 -4.95 13.40 18.96
CA TYR A 58 -6.30 12.82 18.94
C TYR A 58 -6.47 11.90 20.16
N PRO A 59 -6.88 12.45 21.32
CA PRO A 59 -6.86 11.71 22.59
C PRO A 59 -7.73 10.44 22.59
N GLU A 60 -8.85 10.45 21.86
CA GLU A 60 -9.73 9.27 21.74
C GLU A 60 -9.42 8.39 20.51
N LEU A 61 -8.38 8.71 19.74
CA LEU A 61 -8.06 8.05 18.46
C LEU A 61 -9.23 7.99 17.45
N ARG A 62 -10.31 8.74 17.67
CA ARG A 62 -11.42 8.92 16.73
C ARG A 62 -10.94 9.77 15.56
N VAL A 63 -10.48 9.08 14.52
CA VAL A 63 -9.82 9.72 13.37
C VAL A 63 -10.48 9.24 12.08
N THR A 64 -10.74 10.18 11.17
CA THR A 64 -11.23 9.91 9.83
C THR A 64 -10.09 9.50 8.88
N PRO A 65 -10.36 8.76 7.79
CA PRO A 65 -9.36 8.46 6.76
C PRO A 65 -8.63 9.70 6.21
N GLU A 66 -9.31 10.85 6.16
CA GLU A 66 -8.81 12.12 5.66
C GLU A 66 -7.80 12.73 6.64
N GLN A 67 -8.10 12.72 7.94
CA GLN A 67 -7.16 13.12 8.99
C GLN A 67 -5.92 12.22 8.99
N ILE A 68 -6.07 10.90 8.79
CA ILE A 68 -4.92 9.98 8.65
C ILE A 68 -4.06 10.37 7.44
N LYS A 69 -4.66 10.67 6.28
CA LYS A 69 -3.92 11.11 5.09
C LYS A 69 -3.19 12.42 5.35
N LYS A 70 -3.84 13.39 6.01
CA LYS A 70 -3.24 14.68 6.39
C LYS A 70 -2.04 14.48 7.32
N ALA A 71 -2.18 13.63 8.34
CA ALA A 71 -1.09 13.28 9.26
C ALA A 71 0.12 12.61 8.55
N ALA A 72 -0.12 11.97 7.41
CA ALA A 72 0.90 11.30 6.61
C ALA A 72 1.69 12.22 5.66
N GLN A 73 1.45 13.54 5.64
CA GLN A 73 2.09 14.46 4.70
C GLN A 73 3.47 14.96 5.16
N ASP A 74 3.65 15.14 6.47
CA ASP A 74 4.90 15.65 7.05
C ASP A 74 5.72 14.52 7.71
N TRP A 75 6.99 14.40 7.32
CA TRP A 75 7.92 13.38 7.81
C TRP A 75 9.19 13.96 8.44
N SER A 76 9.27 15.28 8.61
CA SER A 76 10.47 15.98 9.09
C SER A 76 10.99 15.42 10.43
N GLU A 77 10.10 15.14 11.37
CA GLU A 77 10.44 14.53 12.66
C GLU A 77 11.12 13.16 12.49
N ARG A 78 10.61 12.32 11.59
CA ARG A 78 11.16 10.98 11.34
C ARG A 78 12.49 11.06 10.58
N GLU A 79 12.59 11.94 9.60
CA GLU A 79 13.82 12.17 8.83
C GLU A 79 14.96 12.69 9.71
N ARG A 80 14.68 13.63 10.62
CA ARG A 80 15.64 14.10 11.63
C ARG A 80 16.07 12.97 12.55
N TYR A 81 15.12 12.14 12.99
CA TYR A 81 15.43 10.99 13.84
C TYR A 81 16.28 9.94 13.14
N SER A 82 16.02 9.67 11.85
CA SER A 82 16.72 8.64 11.10
C SER A 82 18.00 9.11 10.39
N GLY A 83 18.28 10.42 10.41
CA GLY A 83 19.45 11.02 9.77
C GLY A 83 19.47 10.92 8.24
N HIS A 84 18.34 10.63 7.60
CA HIS A 84 18.25 10.51 6.14
C HIS A 84 16.84 10.86 5.63
N MET A 85 16.77 11.27 4.37
CA MET A 85 15.50 11.56 3.69
C MET A 85 14.72 10.28 3.39
N LEU A 86 13.42 10.31 3.65
CA LEU A 86 12.55 9.17 3.41
C LEU A 86 11.93 9.24 2.01
N ASN A 87 11.61 8.07 1.47
CA ASN A 87 10.69 8.01 0.34
C ASN A 87 9.28 8.38 0.82
N LYS A 88 8.92 9.66 0.72
CA LYS A 88 7.66 10.21 1.23
C LYS A 88 6.45 9.45 0.68
N ARG A 89 6.42 9.17 -0.64
CA ARG A 89 5.32 8.44 -1.28
C ARG A 89 5.08 7.07 -0.64
N TRP A 90 6.14 6.28 -0.48
CA TRP A 90 6.03 4.94 0.09
C TRP A 90 5.73 4.98 1.59
N THR A 91 6.38 5.88 2.33
CA THR A 91 6.23 6.02 3.78
C THR A 91 4.81 6.47 4.13
N SER A 92 4.26 7.45 3.41
CA SER A 92 2.86 7.88 3.56
C SER A 92 1.87 6.77 3.23
N ALA A 93 2.07 6.03 2.13
CA ALA A 93 1.19 4.92 1.77
C ALA A 93 1.21 3.80 2.83
N ARG A 94 2.40 3.47 3.35
CA ARG A 94 2.60 2.48 4.41
C ARG A 94 1.94 2.93 5.72
N PHE A 95 2.15 4.19 6.12
CA PHE A 95 1.52 4.80 7.28
C PHE A 95 0.00 4.73 7.22
N VAL A 96 -0.61 5.20 6.13
CA VAL A 96 -2.07 5.20 5.97
C VAL A 96 -2.62 3.78 6.07
N ARG A 97 -1.94 2.80 5.47
CA ARG A 97 -2.35 1.40 5.52
C ARG A 97 -2.29 0.81 6.93
N VAL A 98 -1.20 1.03 7.66
CA VAL A 98 -1.02 0.52 9.03
C VAL A 98 -2.00 1.22 9.98
N ALA A 99 -2.10 2.54 9.91
CA ALA A 99 -3.02 3.34 10.72
C ALA A 99 -4.46 2.88 10.54
N LYS A 100 -4.93 2.71 9.30
CA LYS A 100 -6.30 2.22 9.04
C LYS A 100 -6.55 0.83 9.62
N LYS A 101 -5.62 -0.12 9.47
CA LYS A 101 -5.78 -1.46 10.02
C LYS A 101 -5.85 -1.44 11.55
N TRP A 102 -4.95 -0.70 12.17
CA TRP A 102 -4.88 -0.56 13.62
C TRP A 102 -6.14 0.13 14.20
N LEU A 103 -6.54 1.26 13.62
CA LEU A 103 -7.73 2.00 14.09
C LEU A 103 -9.03 1.24 13.84
N ARG A 104 -9.11 0.43 12.76
CA ARG A 104 -10.24 -0.50 12.56
C ARG A 104 -10.30 -1.57 13.63
N PHE A 105 -9.15 -2.15 14.00
CA PHE A 105 -9.08 -3.13 15.08
C PHE A 105 -9.54 -2.54 16.42
N LEU A 106 -9.20 -1.28 16.70
CA LEU A 106 -9.66 -0.59 17.91
C LEU A 106 -11.13 -0.12 17.84
N GLY A 107 -11.78 -0.16 16.68
CA GLY A 107 -13.11 0.43 16.48
C GLY A 107 -13.13 1.97 16.53
N HIS A 108 -11.97 2.62 16.35
CA HIS A 108 -11.83 4.08 16.43
C HIS A 108 -11.70 4.75 15.05
N LEU A 109 -11.60 3.97 13.97
CA LEU A 109 -11.68 4.52 12.63
C LEU A 109 -13.12 4.95 12.35
N VAL A 110 -13.36 6.26 12.32
CA VAL A 110 -14.63 6.83 11.86
C VAL A 110 -14.63 6.70 10.34
N GLU A 111 -15.14 5.57 9.85
CA GLU A 111 -15.37 5.42 8.42
C GLU A 111 -16.50 6.38 8.04
N PRO A 112 -16.28 7.29 7.08
CA PRO A 112 -17.38 8.13 6.61
C PRO A 112 -18.48 7.18 6.16
N GLY A 113 -19.72 7.44 6.59
CA GLY A 113 -20.88 6.66 6.17
C GLY A 113 -20.83 6.47 4.66
N ASP A 114 -21.17 5.26 4.19
CA ASP A 114 -20.98 4.86 2.79
C ASP A 114 -21.85 5.70 1.85
N GLN A 115 -21.44 6.94 1.57
CA GLN A 115 -21.99 7.83 0.54
C GLN A 115 -21.50 7.39 -0.84
N THR A 116 -21.27 6.09 -1.02
CA THR A 116 -20.82 5.55 -2.30
C THR A 116 -21.98 5.73 -3.28
N PRO A 117 -21.81 6.52 -4.36
CA PRO A 117 -22.82 6.59 -5.39
C PRO A 117 -23.11 5.19 -5.91
N PHE A 118 -24.39 4.86 -6.11
CA PHE A 118 -24.82 3.54 -6.60
C PHE A 118 -24.43 2.36 -5.68
N ALA A 119 -24.55 2.52 -4.36
CA ALA A 119 -24.21 1.48 -3.38
C ALA A 119 -24.91 0.12 -3.64
N HIS A 120 -26.14 0.14 -4.16
CA HIS A 120 -26.88 -1.08 -4.55
C HIS A 120 -26.12 -1.92 -5.59
N LEU A 121 -25.50 -1.29 -6.60
CA LEU A 121 -24.71 -2.00 -7.62
C LEU A 121 -23.52 -2.73 -7.02
N LEU A 122 -22.89 -2.13 -5.99
CA LEU A 122 -21.76 -2.72 -5.30
C LEU A 122 -22.19 -3.89 -4.40
N MET A 123 -23.35 -3.78 -3.75
CA MET A 123 -23.93 -4.87 -2.96
C MET A 123 -24.31 -6.06 -3.84
N ASP A 124 -25.00 -5.82 -4.95
CA ASP A 124 -25.42 -6.88 -5.88
C ASP A 124 -24.23 -7.56 -6.54
N PHE A 125 -23.21 -6.79 -6.92
CA PHE A 125 -21.98 -7.36 -7.47
C PHE A 125 -21.23 -8.21 -6.44
N ARG A 126 -21.23 -7.81 -5.16
CA ARG A 126 -20.63 -8.61 -4.09
C ARG A 126 -21.38 -9.93 -3.92
N ARG A 127 -22.72 -9.89 -3.84
CA ARG A 127 -23.57 -11.07 -3.74
C ARG A 127 -23.34 -12.02 -4.91
N TRP A 128 -23.30 -11.49 -6.14
CA TRP A 128 -23.00 -12.27 -7.33
C TRP A 128 -21.62 -12.95 -7.29
N MET A 129 -20.58 -12.25 -6.84
CA MET A 129 -19.24 -12.83 -6.73
C MET A 129 -19.14 -13.93 -5.66
N GLU A 130 -19.96 -13.84 -4.61
CA GLU A 130 -20.01 -14.78 -3.49
C GLU A 130 -20.87 -16.00 -3.86
N ASP A 131 -22.11 -15.78 -4.28
CA ASP A 131 -23.12 -16.83 -4.47
C ASP A 131 -22.97 -17.57 -5.80
N GLU A 132 -22.71 -16.87 -6.91
CA GLU A 132 -22.67 -17.48 -8.25
C GLU A 132 -21.25 -17.88 -8.69
N ARG A 133 -20.22 -17.21 -8.15
CA ARG A 133 -18.83 -17.39 -8.60
C ARG A 133 -17.92 -18.03 -7.55
N GLY A 134 -18.36 -18.14 -6.30
CA GLY A 134 -17.58 -18.74 -5.21
C GLY A 134 -16.17 -18.13 -5.05
N LEU A 135 -16.01 -16.83 -5.30
CA LEU A 135 -14.69 -16.21 -5.26
C LEU A 135 -14.18 -16.08 -3.82
N SER A 136 -12.84 -16.11 -3.66
CA SER A 136 -12.25 -15.88 -2.35
C SER A 136 -12.56 -14.47 -1.83
N SER A 137 -12.75 -14.36 -0.51
CA SER A 137 -13.02 -13.09 0.19
C SER A 137 -12.03 -11.97 -0.14
N THR A 138 -10.76 -12.33 -0.37
CA THR A 138 -9.69 -11.39 -0.76
C THR A 138 -9.90 -10.84 -2.18
N THR A 139 -10.36 -11.66 -3.11
CA THR A 139 -10.67 -11.23 -4.49
C THR A 139 -11.92 -10.36 -4.51
N ILE A 140 -12.98 -10.78 -3.79
CA ILE A 140 -14.21 -10.00 -3.61
C ILE A 140 -13.87 -8.61 -3.08
N GLN A 141 -13.13 -8.51 -1.98
CA GLN A 141 -12.75 -7.23 -1.39
C GLN A 141 -11.94 -6.35 -2.35
N ARG A 142 -11.03 -6.96 -3.13
CA ARG A 142 -10.22 -6.24 -4.11
C ARG A 142 -11.07 -5.69 -5.25
N TRP A 143 -11.95 -6.50 -5.83
CA TRP A 143 -12.81 -6.10 -6.94
C TRP A 143 -13.87 -5.10 -6.52
N SER A 144 -14.54 -5.31 -5.38
CA SER A 144 -15.44 -4.31 -4.79
C SER A 144 -14.72 -2.99 -4.52
N GLY A 145 -13.45 -3.05 -4.08
CA GLY A 145 -12.62 -1.86 -3.90
C GLY A 145 -12.29 -1.12 -5.21
N TYR A 146 -12.12 -1.83 -6.32
CA TYR A 146 -11.94 -1.22 -7.65
C TYR A 146 -13.22 -0.59 -8.16
N LEU A 147 -14.35 -1.29 -8.01
CA LEU A 147 -15.67 -0.78 -8.37
C LEU A 147 -16.03 0.47 -7.56
N LYS A 148 -15.85 0.46 -6.23
CA LYS A 148 -16.09 1.62 -5.37
C LYS A 148 -15.32 2.85 -5.85
N GLN A 149 -14.05 2.68 -6.22
CA GLN A 149 -13.23 3.79 -6.75
C GLN A 149 -13.78 4.35 -8.06
N PHE A 150 -14.26 3.48 -8.95
CA PHE A 150 -14.90 3.89 -10.20
C PHE A 150 -16.21 4.63 -9.92
N LEU A 151 -17.10 4.06 -9.09
CA LEU A 151 -18.39 4.66 -8.76
C LEU A 151 -18.27 6.02 -8.06
N CYS A 152 -17.31 6.18 -7.14
CA CYS A 152 -17.03 7.49 -6.54
C CYS A 152 -16.49 8.50 -7.55
N TRP A 153 -15.66 8.07 -8.51
CA TRP A 153 -15.16 8.95 -9.57
C TRP A 153 -16.27 9.33 -10.57
N TYR A 154 -17.13 8.39 -10.94
CA TYR A 154 -18.22 8.60 -11.88
C TYR A 154 -19.36 9.41 -11.25
N GLY A 155 -19.73 9.12 -10.00
CA GLY A 155 -20.79 9.83 -9.29
C GLY A 155 -20.50 11.32 -9.08
N ALA A 156 -19.24 11.74 -9.13
CA ALA A 156 -18.87 13.15 -9.14
C ALA A 156 -19.41 13.90 -10.38
N LYS A 157 -19.71 13.18 -11.48
CA LYS A 157 -20.29 13.74 -12.72
C LYS A 157 -21.81 13.93 -12.67
N LYS A 158 -22.49 13.44 -11.62
CA LYS A 158 -23.96 13.51 -11.43
C LYS A 158 -24.80 12.97 -12.60
N LEU A 159 -24.28 11.99 -13.34
CA LEU A 159 -24.99 11.30 -14.43
C LEU A 159 -25.61 9.98 -13.93
N PRO A 160 -26.73 9.52 -14.51
CA PRO A 160 -27.28 8.21 -14.20
C PRO A 160 -26.31 7.11 -14.64
N PHE A 161 -26.26 5.99 -13.91
CA PHE A 161 -25.35 4.89 -14.23
C PHE A 161 -25.61 4.25 -15.60
N SER A 162 -26.85 4.32 -16.11
CA SER A 162 -27.21 3.83 -17.45
C SER A 162 -26.48 4.57 -18.57
N ALA A 163 -26.02 5.80 -18.33
CA ALA A 163 -25.27 6.61 -19.30
C ALA A 163 -23.76 6.34 -19.29
N VAL A 164 -23.28 5.37 -18.51
CA VAL A 164 -21.84 5.03 -18.47
C VAL A 164 -21.37 4.59 -19.85
N GLY A 165 -20.40 5.32 -20.40
CA GLY A 165 -19.76 5.00 -21.67
C GLY A 165 -18.36 4.41 -21.53
N ILE A 166 -17.84 3.87 -22.65
CA ILE A 166 -16.45 3.39 -22.75
C ILE A 166 -15.45 4.54 -22.52
N THR A 167 -15.81 5.74 -22.99
CA THR A 167 -15.03 6.97 -22.81
C THR A 167 -14.85 7.35 -21.34
N ASP A 168 -15.86 7.11 -20.49
CA ASP A 168 -15.78 7.34 -19.06
C ASP A 168 -14.82 6.37 -18.38
N LEU A 169 -14.84 5.10 -18.80
CA LEU A 169 -13.94 4.11 -18.27
C LEU A 169 -12.49 4.39 -18.67
N ASP A 170 -12.23 4.73 -19.93
CA ASP A 170 -10.90 5.12 -20.36
C ASP A 170 -10.40 6.37 -19.64
N ALA A 171 -11.27 7.36 -19.44
CA ALA A 171 -10.96 8.55 -18.66
C ALA A 171 -10.63 8.20 -17.19
N PHE A 172 -11.37 7.27 -16.58
CA PHE A 172 -11.06 6.76 -15.25
C PHE A 172 -9.69 6.07 -15.19
N LEU A 173 -9.39 5.16 -16.13
CA LEU A 173 -8.11 4.44 -16.17
C LEU A 173 -6.94 5.40 -16.43
N ARG A 174 -7.11 6.40 -17.31
CA ARG A 174 -6.14 7.48 -17.54
C ARG A 174 -5.92 8.30 -16.27
N SER A 175 -6.98 8.65 -15.54
CA SER A 175 -6.85 9.38 -14.27
C SER A 175 -6.09 8.57 -13.20
N CYS A 176 -6.21 7.25 -13.21
CA CYS A 176 -5.43 6.36 -12.35
C CYS A 176 -3.94 6.35 -12.74
N GLY A 177 -3.64 6.33 -14.04
CA GLY A 177 -2.28 6.46 -14.57
C GLY A 177 -1.62 7.78 -14.17
N ALA A 178 -2.33 8.90 -14.32
CA ALA A 178 -1.84 10.23 -13.92
C ALA A 178 -1.53 10.32 -12.42
N LYS A 179 -2.27 9.58 -11.57
CA LYS A 179 -2.00 9.46 -10.12
C LYS A 179 -0.86 8.49 -9.77
N GLY A 180 -0.13 8.01 -10.78
CA GLY A 180 1.04 7.15 -10.64
C GLY A 180 0.74 5.68 -10.41
N CYS A 181 -0.43 5.17 -10.82
CA CYS A 181 -0.68 3.73 -10.79
C CYS A 181 0.24 3.00 -11.79
N SER A 182 0.84 1.87 -11.38
CA SER A 182 1.60 1.01 -12.29
C SER A 182 0.67 0.37 -13.33
N ARG A 183 1.24 -0.04 -14.49
CA ARG A 183 0.50 -0.75 -15.55
C ARG A 183 -0.21 -1.99 -15.02
N VAL A 184 0.43 -2.74 -14.12
CA VAL A 184 -0.16 -3.91 -13.44
C VAL A 184 -1.38 -3.54 -12.60
N SER A 185 -1.32 -2.42 -11.85
CA SER A 185 -2.46 -1.93 -11.07
C SER A 185 -3.63 -1.52 -11.95
N ILE A 186 -3.35 -0.84 -13.07
CA ILE A 186 -4.36 -0.45 -14.06
C ILE A 186 -5.00 -1.70 -14.68
N ASN A 187 -4.22 -2.72 -15.04
CA ASN A 187 -4.75 -3.97 -15.59
C ASN A 187 -5.61 -4.75 -14.58
N ASN A 188 -5.19 -4.80 -13.31
CA ASN A 188 -5.99 -5.45 -12.26
C ASN A 188 -7.34 -4.74 -12.05
N LYS A 189 -7.35 -3.40 -12.11
CA LYS A 189 -8.57 -2.59 -12.09
C LYS A 189 -9.43 -2.88 -13.32
N ALA A 190 -8.86 -2.85 -14.51
CA ALA A 190 -9.56 -3.15 -15.76
C ALA A 190 -10.19 -4.55 -15.74
N THR A 191 -9.49 -5.55 -15.18
CA THR A 191 -10.00 -6.92 -15.05
C THR A 191 -11.21 -7.00 -14.13
N GLY A 192 -11.14 -6.39 -12.93
CA GLY A 192 -12.27 -6.36 -12.00
C GLY A 192 -13.47 -5.58 -12.55
N LEU A 193 -13.22 -4.44 -13.21
CA LEU A 193 -14.27 -3.66 -13.85
C LEU A 193 -14.90 -4.40 -15.03
N ARG A 194 -14.11 -5.14 -15.83
CA ARG A 194 -14.63 -6.00 -16.90
C ARG A 194 -15.58 -7.06 -16.38
N ALA A 195 -15.25 -7.70 -15.28
CA ALA A 195 -16.15 -8.67 -14.65
C ALA A 195 -17.48 -8.02 -14.23
N PHE A 196 -17.41 -6.82 -13.62
CA PHE A 196 -18.60 -6.08 -13.24
C PHE A 196 -19.44 -5.64 -14.44
N PHE A 197 -18.86 -5.03 -15.48
CA PHE A 197 -19.63 -4.58 -16.64
C PHE A 197 -20.25 -5.75 -17.42
N ARG A 198 -19.64 -6.93 -17.40
CA ARG A 198 -20.25 -8.14 -17.96
C ARG A 198 -21.50 -8.56 -17.17
N TYR A 199 -21.44 -8.51 -15.84
CA TYR A 199 -22.58 -8.75 -14.97
C TYR A 199 -23.67 -7.67 -15.09
N ALA A 200 -23.26 -6.40 -15.18
CA ALA A 200 -24.19 -5.28 -15.37
C ALA A 200 -24.92 -5.38 -16.73
N GLY A 201 -24.23 -5.89 -17.76
CA GLY A 201 -24.83 -6.19 -19.06
C GLY A 201 -25.89 -7.30 -19.00
N THR A 202 -25.68 -8.38 -18.24
CA THR A 202 -26.69 -9.43 -18.08
C THR A 202 -27.90 -8.98 -17.26
N LYS A 203 -27.73 -7.98 -16.38
CA LYS A 203 -28.82 -7.35 -15.62
C LYS A 203 -29.49 -6.16 -16.36
N GLY A 204 -28.99 -5.76 -17.53
CA GLY A 204 -29.54 -4.65 -18.31
C GLY A 204 -29.26 -3.25 -17.75
N TRP A 205 -28.28 -3.09 -16.86
CA TRP A 205 -27.96 -1.81 -16.22
C TRP A 205 -27.11 -0.88 -17.08
N CYS A 206 -26.42 -1.42 -18.07
CA CYS A 206 -25.58 -0.68 -19.00
C CYS A 206 -25.54 -1.38 -20.37
N GLY A 207 -25.05 -0.68 -21.40
CA GLY A 207 -24.88 -1.27 -22.72
C GLY A 207 -24.03 -2.56 -22.67
N PRO A 208 -24.48 -3.66 -23.31
CA PRO A 208 -23.84 -4.98 -23.17
C PRO A 208 -22.40 -5.01 -23.72
N LEU A 209 -22.07 -4.11 -24.66
CA LEU A 209 -20.77 -4.03 -25.33
C LEU A 209 -19.68 -3.31 -24.51
N ILE A 210 -20.02 -2.71 -23.37
CA ILE A 210 -19.04 -1.95 -22.56
C ILE A 210 -17.94 -2.87 -22.05
N ALA A 211 -18.28 -4.09 -21.62
CA ALA A 211 -17.32 -5.05 -21.09
C ALA A 211 -16.26 -5.48 -22.12
N GLU A 212 -16.65 -5.63 -23.39
CA GLU A 212 -15.77 -6.06 -24.48
C GLU A 212 -14.80 -4.95 -24.90
N ALA A 213 -15.25 -3.69 -24.80
CA ALA A 213 -14.44 -2.53 -25.12
C ALA A 213 -13.35 -2.22 -24.06
N ILE A 214 -13.42 -2.82 -22.87
CA ILE A 214 -12.43 -2.60 -21.81
C ILE A 214 -11.11 -3.25 -22.19
N LYS A 215 -10.19 -2.49 -22.77
CA LYS A 215 -8.83 -2.93 -23.06
C LYS A 215 -7.92 -2.59 -21.89
N GLY A 216 -7.44 -3.60 -21.17
CA GLY A 216 -6.35 -3.42 -20.21
C GLY A 216 -5.05 -3.10 -20.95
N PRO A 217 -4.12 -2.33 -20.35
CA PRO A 217 -2.80 -2.13 -20.96
C PRO A 217 -2.14 -3.50 -21.16
N ARG A 218 -1.57 -3.73 -22.35
CA ARG A 218 -0.85 -4.97 -22.66
C ARG A 218 0.32 -5.10 -21.70
N ILE A 219 0.24 -6.04 -20.75
CA ILE A 219 1.35 -6.35 -19.85
C ILE A 219 2.31 -7.23 -20.63
N PHE A 220 3.51 -6.74 -20.94
CA PHE A 220 4.57 -7.62 -21.45
C PHE A 220 5.13 -8.43 -20.29
N THR A 221 5.24 -9.74 -20.49
CA THR A 221 5.67 -10.75 -19.50
C THR A 221 7.08 -10.50 -18.93
N GLN A 222 7.80 -9.48 -19.42
CA GLN A 222 9.19 -9.15 -19.07
C GLN A 222 9.41 -7.73 -18.51
N GLU A 223 8.37 -6.96 -18.17
CA GLU A 223 8.53 -5.57 -17.65
C GLU A 223 9.26 -5.45 -16.29
N ASN A 224 9.52 -6.56 -15.59
CA ASN A 224 10.30 -6.59 -14.35
C ASN A 224 11.79 -6.90 -14.54
N LEU A 225 12.27 -7.02 -15.78
CA LEU A 225 13.70 -7.20 -16.04
C LEU A 225 14.40 -5.84 -16.01
N PRO A 226 15.45 -5.64 -15.20
CA PRO A 226 16.24 -4.43 -15.28
C PRO A 226 16.80 -4.31 -16.70
N PHE A 227 16.55 -3.17 -17.32
CA PHE A 227 17.01 -2.84 -18.66
C PHE A 227 18.54 -2.92 -18.68
N ARG A 228 19.11 -3.96 -19.30
CA ARG A 228 20.55 -4.04 -19.54
C ARG A 228 20.85 -3.01 -20.62
N SER A 229 21.52 -1.92 -20.26
CA SER A 229 22.00 -0.93 -21.22
C SER A 229 22.86 -1.64 -22.27
N VAL A 230 22.40 -1.59 -23.52
CA VAL A 230 23.21 -1.93 -24.68
C VAL A 230 24.08 -0.72 -24.95
N VAL A 231 25.34 -0.76 -24.50
CA VAL A 231 26.36 0.16 -25.01
C VAL A 231 26.76 -0.34 -26.39
N ALA A 232 26.65 0.56 -27.37
CA ALA A 232 27.00 0.35 -28.76
C ALA A 232 28.46 -0.12 -28.90
N ARG A 233 28.68 -1.14 -29.75
CA ARG A 233 30.01 -1.52 -30.22
C ARG A 233 30.46 -0.52 -31.27
N GLY A 234 31.40 0.35 -30.89
CA GLY A 234 32.30 1.05 -31.80
C GLY A 234 33.71 0.50 -31.60
N GLN A 235 34.40 0.22 -32.71
CA GLN A 235 35.73 -0.38 -32.79
C GLN A 235 36.81 0.52 -32.18
N THR A 236 37.78 -0.07 -31.47
CA THR A 236 39.19 0.35 -31.48
C THR A 236 40.11 -0.75 -30.92
N SER A 237 41.31 -0.78 -31.49
CA SER A 237 42.33 -1.81 -31.45
C SER A 237 43.16 -1.85 -30.16
N ALA A 238 43.77 -3.03 -29.95
CA ALA A 238 44.89 -3.46 -29.10
C ALA A 238 45.62 -2.48 -28.15
N CYS A 239 45.86 -2.91 -26.89
CA CYS A 239 47.18 -3.36 -26.40
C CYS A 239 47.23 -3.68 -24.89
N GLN A 240 47.91 -4.79 -24.57
CA GLN A 240 48.75 -5.13 -23.40
C GLN A 240 48.17 -5.45 -22.00
N TYR A 241 48.25 -6.74 -21.69
CA TYR A 241 48.81 -7.43 -20.49
C TYR A 241 48.82 -6.74 -19.10
N GLY A 242 48.20 -7.42 -18.13
CA GLY A 242 48.43 -7.27 -16.69
C GLY A 242 47.59 -8.26 -15.86
N ASN A 243 48.24 -9.03 -14.99
CA ASN A 243 47.78 -10.30 -14.40
C ASN A 243 46.80 -10.19 -13.19
N LYS A 244 45.86 -11.17 -13.12
CA LYS A 244 45.21 -11.84 -11.94
C LYS A 244 44.27 -11.02 -11.01
N PRO A 245 43.41 -11.66 -10.17
CA PRO A 245 42.71 -12.94 -10.30
C PRO A 245 41.17 -12.85 -10.08
N THR A 246 40.53 -13.97 -10.38
CA THR A 246 39.12 -14.36 -10.21
C THR A 246 38.44 -13.97 -8.89
N ARG A 247 37.29 -13.28 -8.99
CA ARG A 247 36.16 -13.42 -8.03
C ARG A 247 34.84 -13.59 -8.78
N ARG A 248 34.20 -14.74 -8.56
CA ARG A 248 32.85 -15.08 -9.01
C ARG A 248 31.87 -14.06 -8.42
N SER A 249 31.25 -13.26 -9.29
CA SER A 249 30.11 -12.42 -8.99
C SER A 249 28.86 -13.30 -8.96
N THR A 250 28.46 -13.74 -7.77
CA THR A 250 27.12 -14.23 -7.49
C THR A 250 26.18 -13.04 -7.29
N ARG A 251 25.15 -12.99 -8.14
CA ARG A 251 24.01 -12.07 -8.07
C ARG A 251 23.43 -12.01 -6.65
N PRO A 252 23.12 -10.83 -6.09
CA PRO A 252 22.31 -10.76 -4.88
C PRO A 252 20.83 -10.88 -5.26
N THR A 253 20.22 -11.98 -4.83
CA THR A 253 18.79 -12.15 -4.71
C THR A 253 18.24 -11.19 -3.65
N TYR A 254 17.08 -10.60 -3.96
CA TYR A 254 16.38 -9.65 -3.10
C TYR A 254 16.04 -10.26 -1.74
N HIS A 255 16.78 -9.88 -0.70
CA HIS A 255 16.46 -10.10 0.71
C HIS A 255 16.65 -8.79 1.49
N HIS A 256 15.71 -7.85 1.36
CA HIS A 256 15.69 -6.65 2.21
C HIS A 256 14.97 -6.92 3.53
N ALA A 257 15.51 -7.87 4.30
CA ALA A 257 15.11 -8.16 5.68
C ALA A 257 16.14 -7.65 6.72
N LEU A 258 17.21 -6.97 6.33
CA LEU A 258 18.27 -6.54 7.26
C LEU A 258 18.81 -5.12 6.96
N CYS A 259 17.99 -4.10 7.19
CA CYS A 259 18.46 -2.69 7.29
C CYS A 259 17.88 -1.94 8.50
N TYR A 260 17.45 -2.64 9.56
CA TYR A 260 16.93 -2.02 10.79
C TYR A 260 17.70 -2.38 12.06
N LEU A 261 18.94 -2.85 11.92
CA LEU A 261 19.86 -3.05 13.03
C LEU A 261 21.25 -2.57 12.62
N TRP A 262 21.45 -1.26 12.66
CA TRP A 262 22.72 -0.60 13.01
C TRP A 262 22.51 0.91 12.95
N LEU A 263 22.34 1.54 14.12
CA LEU A 263 22.68 2.93 14.49
C LEU A 263 21.95 3.30 15.79
N THR A 264 22.40 2.70 16.89
CA THR A 264 22.24 3.30 18.23
C THR A 264 23.55 3.10 18.99
N CYS A 265 24.59 3.81 18.57
CA CYS A 265 25.77 4.10 19.38
C CYS A 265 26.38 5.40 18.87
N ASN A 266 25.94 6.53 19.42
CA ASN A 266 26.82 7.61 19.89
C ASN A 266 25.98 8.79 20.38
N GLY A 267 26.15 9.12 21.66
CA GLY A 267 25.51 10.25 22.31
C GLY A 267 25.61 10.23 23.84
N SER A 268 26.72 9.74 24.41
CA SER A 268 27.07 9.98 25.81
C SER A 268 28.48 10.55 25.89
N ARG A 269 28.56 11.84 26.16
CA ARG A 269 29.63 12.64 26.77
C ARG A 269 29.09 14.07 26.71
N LYS A 270 29.15 14.91 27.73
CA LYS A 270 29.63 14.95 29.11
C LYS A 270 29.12 16.33 29.55
N ASP A 271 28.62 16.49 30.77
CA ASP A 271 28.89 17.69 31.56
C ASP A 271 28.58 17.35 33.01
N ALA A 272 29.65 17.42 33.79
CA ALA A 272 29.71 17.31 35.24
C ALA A 272 30.43 18.57 35.72
N ALA A 273 29.97 19.05 36.87
CA ALA A 273 30.29 20.32 37.55
C ALA A 273 29.47 21.52 37.08
#